data_AF-A0A0X3NPG5-F1
#
_entry.id   AF-A0A0X3NPG5-F1
#
_cell.length_a   1.000
_cell.length_b   1.000
_cell.length_c   1.000
_cell.angle_alpha   90.00
_cell.angle_beta   90.00
_cell.angle_gamma   90.00
#
_symmetry.space_group_name_H-M   'P 1'
#
loop_
_entity.id
_entity.type
_entity.pdbx_description
1 polymer ?
#
loop_
_entity_poly.entity_id
_entity_poly.type
_entity_poly.pdbx_seq_one_letter_code
_entity_poly.pdbx_strand_id
1 'polypeptide(L)'
;MKDQFSQLFKLVEILMPRFAAYLRSKEATYMNFCFKWLLILFKREFSYDDIKVLWEALWSDVVPKNFHLLIAASIFYGEMDKIMKTCEDVNQLLQYINCLSGKINVKTTLSRAAGFYQQLLEVNDQLPDDVRVTLGFIPPPPAENASCFADDSTLFFSASYGSGGNTLDASAAATSGEETRFLLDRQNSPCLEVGQDAGDVDLENQQSSSRSDINAMVMHDPFAPGASQPITFLPTPKRTHPNRGTH
;
A
#
# COMPACT_ATOMS: atom_id res chain seq x y z
N MET A 1 0.99 -14.90 -11.07
CA MET A 1 0.76 -14.26 -9.75
C MET A 1 1.85 -14.56 -8.73
N LYS A 2 2.40 -15.79 -8.65
CA LYS A 2 3.52 -16.10 -7.73
C LYS A 2 4.71 -15.15 -7.90
N ASP A 3 5.04 -14.82 -9.15
CA ASP A 3 6.15 -13.90 -9.46
C ASP A 3 5.91 -12.49 -8.89
N GLN A 4 4.66 -12.01 -8.93
CA GLN A 4 4.28 -10.70 -8.39
C GLN A 4 4.45 -10.64 -6.87
N PHE A 5 4.23 -11.75 -6.14
CA PHE A 5 4.50 -11.80 -4.70
C PHE A 5 6.00 -11.82 -4.40
N SER A 6 6.78 -12.56 -5.18
CA SER A 6 8.24 -12.55 -5.04
C SER A 6 8.81 -11.15 -5.32
N GLN A 7 8.33 -10.48 -6.37
CA GLN A 7 8.67 -9.11 -6.71
C GLN A 7 8.27 -8.13 -5.60
N LEU A 8 7.06 -8.26 -5.05
CA LEU A 8 6.60 -7.45 -3.92
C LEU A 8 7.50 -7.64 -2.70
N PHE A 9 7.86 -8.88 -2.38
CA PHE A 9 8.73 -9.16 -1.23
C PHE A 9 10.12 -8.54 -1.41
N LYS A 10 10.71 -8.63 -2.62
CA LYS A 10 11.98 -7.96 -2.95
C LYS A 10 11.90 -6.44 -2.79
N LEU A 11 10.80 -5.82 -3.22
CA LEU A 11 10.57 -4.38 -3.02
C LEU A 11 10.50 -4.05 -1.52
N VAL A 12 9.80 -4.86 -0.73
CA VAL A 12 9.72 -4.71 0.73
C VAL A 12 11.09 -4.89 1.40
N GLU A 13 11.92 -5.82 0.93
CA GLU A 13 13.30 -6.01 1.41
C GLU A 13 14.16 -4.76 1.22
N ILE A 14 14.02 -4.08 0.09
CA ILE A 14 14.78 -2.86 -0.23
C ILE A 14 14.22 -1.64 0.51
N LEU A 15 12.89 -1.45 0.47
CA LEU A 15 12.24 -0.24 0.99
C LEU A 15 12.11 -0.26 2.53
N MET A 16 11.95 -1.44 3.13
CA MET A 16 11.66 -1.59 4.56
C MET A 16 12.32 -2.85 5.15
N PRO A 17 13.67 -2.86 5.27
CA PRO A 17 14.42 -4.06 5.65
C PRO A 17 14.04 -4.62 7.02
N ARG A 18 13.67 -3.75 7.98
CA ARG A 18 13.18 -4.16 9.30
C ARG A 18 11.87 -4.97 9.21
N PHE A 19 10.94 -4.51 8.38
CA PHE A 19 9.67 -5.21 8.18
C PHE A 19 9.88 -6.52 7.41
N ALA A 20 10.78 -6.53 6.42
CA ALA A 20 11.14 -7.76 5.72
C ALA A 20 11.75 -8.81 6.67
N ALA A 21 12.65 -8.42 7.58
CA ALA A 21 13.20 -9.33 8.58
C ALA A 21 12.11 -9.90 9.50
N TYR A 22 11.14 -9.08 9.91
CA TYR A 22 9.96 -9.55 10.64
C TYR A 22 9.14 -10.56 9.83
N LEU A 23 8.85 -10.30 8.55
CA LEU A 23 8.12 -11.25 7.71
C LEU A 23 8.88 -12.58 7.55
N ARG A 24 10.21 -12.57 7.47
CA ARG A 24 11.02 -13.80 7.44
C ARG A 24 10.90 -14.58 8.75
N SER A 25 10.96 -13.92 9.91
CA SER A 25 10.83 -14.59 11.21
C SER A 25 9.45 -15.19 11.46
N LYS A 26 8.43 -14.70 10.74
CA LYS A 26 7.06 -15.25 10.75
C LYS A 26 6.79 -16.24 9.63
N GLU A 27 7.79 -16.63 8.81
CA GLU A 27 7.58 -17.50 7.64
C GLU A 27 6.55 -16.94 6.62
N ALA A 28 6.41 -15.61 6.58
CA ALA A 28 5.42 -14.88 5.80
C ALA A 28 5.96 -14.37 4.44
N THR A 29 7.07 -14.93 3.96
CA THR A 29 7.79 -14.47 2.75
C THR A 29 7.05 -14.72 1.44
N TYR A 30 6.15 -15.70 1.40
CA TYR A 30 5.30 -15.98 0.23
C TYR A 30 4.22 -14.92 -0.01
N MET A 31 3.95 -14.05 0.97
CA MET A 31 2.99 -12.94 0.88
C MET A 31 1.58 -13.31 0.40
N ASN A 32 1.13 -14.56 0.59
CA ASN A 32 -0.18 -15.03 0.14
C ASN A 32 -1.36 -14.25 0.75
N PHE A 33 -1.16 -13.61 1.92
CA PHE A 33 -2.15 -12.73 2.53
C PHE A 33 -2.47 -11.47 1.70
N CYS A 34 -1.62 -11.11 0.72
CA CYS A 34 -1.87 -10.06 -0.26
C CYS A 34 -2.55 -10.54 -1.54
N PHE A 35 -2.93 -11.81 -1.64
CA PHE A 35 -3.52 -12.36 -2.86
C PHE A 35 -4.72 -11.57 -3.35
N LYS A 36 -5.62 -11.19 -2.43
CA LYS A 36 -6.81 -10.38 -2.73
C LYS A 36 -6.45 -8.99 -3.26
N TRP A 37 -5.31 -8.42 -2.88
CA TRP A 37 -4.90 -7.10 -3.35
C TRP A 37 -4.53 -7.12 -4.84
N LEU A 38 -3.70 -8.08 -5.22
CA LEU A 38 -3.17 -8.15 -6.59
C LEU A 38 -4.16 -8.80 -7.57
N LEU A 39 -5.02 -9.72 -7.11
CA LEU A 39 -5.99 -10.40 -7.98
C LEU A 39 -7.04 -9.44 -8.56
N ILE A 40 -7.52 -8.50 -7.75
CA ILE A 40 -8.63 -7.59 -8.11
C ILE A 40 -8.24 -6.11 -7.96
N LEU A 41 -6.95 -5.80 -8.10
CA LEU A 41 -6.40 -4.45 -8.04
C LEU A 41 -6.99 -3.60 -6.91
N PHE A 42 -6.89 -4.11 -5.69
CA PHE A 42 -7.34 -3.47 -4.45
C PHE A 42 -8.82 -3.11 -4.37
N LYS A 43 -9.67 -3.61 -5.28
CA LYS A 43 -11.12 -3.29 -5.31
C LYS A 43 -11.84 -3.49 -3.97
N ARG A 44 -11.38 -4.45 -3.16
CA ARG A 44 -11.97 -4.77 -1.85
C ARG A 44 -11.30 -4.09 -0.67
N GLU A 45 -10.30 -3.23 -0.90
CA GLU A 45 -9.60 -2.52 0.17
C GLU A 45 -10.04 -1.06 0.30
N PHE A 46 -10.59 -0.49 -0.77
CA PHE A 46 -10.97 0.92 -0.85
C PHE A 46 -12.49 1.08 -0.96
N SER A 47 -12.97 2.27 -0.55
CA SER A 47 -14.35 2.67 -0.80
C SER A 47 -14.61 2.82 -2.31
N TYR A 48 -15.87 2.91 -2.72
CA TYR A 48 -16.22 3.06 -4.14
C TYR A 48 -15.66 4.36 -4.75
N ASP A 49 -15.59 5.44 -3.96
CA ASP A 49 -15.01 6.70 -4.45
C ASP A 49 -13.48 6.65 -4.49
N ASP A 50 -12.85 6.06 -3.48
CA ASP A 50 -11.40 5.95 -3.42
C ASP A 50 -10.84 5.01 -4.50
N ILE A 51 -11.54 3.91 -4.81
CA ILE A 51 -11.07 2.95 -5.81
C ILE A 51 -11.05 3.54 -7.22
N LYS A 52 -11.98 4.46 -7.54
CA LYS A 52 -11.97 5.18 -8.83
C LYS A 52 -10.70 6.02 -8.95
N VAL A 53 -10.36 6.79 -7.92
CA VAL A 53 -9.14 7.61 -7.90
C VAL A 53 -7.89 6.74 -8.04
N LEU A 54 -7.85 5.58 -7.36
CA LEU A 54 -6.73 4.65 -7.47
C LEU A 54 -6.57 4.11 -8.90
N TRP A 55 -7.69 3.74 -9.55
CA TRP A 55 -7.68 3.20 -10.91
C TRP A 55 -7.39 4.24 -11.97
N GLU A 56 -7.91 5.46 -11.82
CA GLU A 56 -7.54 6.61 -12.65
C GLU A 56 -6.04 6.87 -12.61
N ALA A 57 -5.44 6.81 -11.41
CA ALA A 57 -4.00 6.90 -11.27
C ALA A 57 -3.30 5.73 -11.97
N LEU A 58 -3.67 4.48 -11.67
CA LEU A 58 -3.04 3.27 -12.23
C LEU A 58 -3.08 3.17 -13.76
N TRP A 59 -4.14 3.66 -14.39
CA TRP A 59 -4.33 3.62 -15.84
C TRP A 59 -3.87 4.89 -16.56
N SER A 60 -3.22 5.80 -15.85
CA SER A 60 -2.57 6.94 -16.49
C SER A 60 -1.31 6.49 -17.24
N ASP A 61 -1.07 7.01 -18.43
CA ASP A 61 0.07 6.64 -19.30
C ASP A 61 1.46 7.00 -18.74
N VAL A 62 1.51 7.70 -17.61
CA VAL A 62 2.75 8.17 -16.95
C VAL A 62 3.19 7.22 -15.82
N VAL A 63 2.41 6.18 -15.52
CA VAL A 63 2.67 5.29 -14.39
C VAL A 63 3.76 4.25 -14.73
N PRO A 64 4.71 4.01 -13.81
CA PRO A 64 5.75 3.01 -14.03
C PRO A 64 5.21 1.59 -14.10
N LYS A 65 6.00 0.71 -14.70
CA LYS A 65 5.64 -0.70 -14.82
C LYS A 65 5.44 -1.32 -13.43
N ASN A 66 4.38 -2.10 -13.29
CA ASN A 66 4.01 -2.77 -12.04
C ASN A 66 3.80 -1.84 -10.82
N PHE A 67 3.33 -0.60 -11.03
CA PHE A 67 3.08 0.36 -9.94
C PHE A 67 2.14 -0.15 -8.84
N HIS A 68 1.24 -1.09 -9.15
CA HIS A 68 0.40 -1.76 -8.14
C HIS A 68 1.21 -2.46 -7.05
N LEU A 69 2.45 -2.89 -7.32
CA LEU A 69 3.35 -3.43 -6.31
C LEU A 69 3.86 -2.35 -5.34
N LEU A 70 4.16 -1.16 -5.85
CA LEU A 70 4.54 -0.01 -5.03
C LEU A 70 3.36 0.49 -4.18
N ILE A 71 2.14 0.40 -4.70
CA ILE A 71 0.92 0.63 -3.91
C ILE A 71 0.86 -0.37 -2.74
N ALA A 72 1.03 -1.67 -2.99
CA ALA A 72 1.06 -2.66 -1.90
C ALA A 72 2.18 -2.37 -0.87
N ALA A 73 3.38 -2.03 -1.32
CA ALA A 73 4.48 -1.63 -0.44
C ALA A 73 4.13 -0.38 0.40
N SER A 74 3.44 0.61 -0.18
CA SER A 74 3.03 1.82 0.54
C SER A 74 1.96 1.56 1.61
N ILE A 75 1.09 0.57 1.39
CA ILE A 75 0.13 0.10 2.41
C ILE A 75 0.88 -0.53 3.58
N PHE A 76 1.85 -1.40 3.29
CA PHE A 76 2.69 -1.97 4.35
C PHE A 76 3.43 -0.91 5.14
N TYR A 77 4.01 0.08 4.47
CA TYR A 77 4.75 1.14 5.15
C TYR A 77 3.89 1.89 6.17
N GLY A 78 2.62 2.16 5.83
CA GLY A 78 1.69 2.82 6.75
C GLY A 78 1.29 1.99 7.96
N GLU A 79 1.37 0.66 7.87
CA GLU A 79 0.83 -0.28 8.87
C GLU A 79 1.91 -1.13 9.55
N MET A 80 3.18 -1.04 9.12
CA MET A 80 4.26 -1.91 9.57
C MET A 80 4.46 -1.90 11.08
N ASP A 81 4.38 -0.73 11.73
CA ASP A 81 4.61 -0.61 13.17
C ASP A 81 3.50 -1.28 13.98
N LYS A 82 2.25 -1.22 13.50
CA LYS A 82 1.11 -1.86 14.16
C LYS A 82 1.16 -3.37 13.95
N ILE A 83 1.45 -3.81 12.73
CA ILE A 83 1.62 -5.23 12.40
C ILE A 83 2.72 -5.85 13.26
N MET A 84 3.90 -5.24 13.32
CA MET A 84 5.04 -5.77 14.10
C MET A 84 4.77 -5.82 15.61
N LYS A 85 3.88 -4.96 16.13
CA LYS A 85 3.51 -4.92 17.56
C LYS A 85 2.38 -5.89 17.92
N THR A 86 1.49 -6.17 16.98
CA THR A 86 0.21 -6.84 17.27
C THR A 86 0.17 -8.28 16.79
N CYS A 87 0.84 -8.58 15.68
CA CYS A 87 0.77 -9.89 15.05
C CYS A 87 1.93 -10.77 15.51
N GLU A 88 1.60 -11.90 16.14
CA GLU A 88 2.61 -12.89 16.56
C GLU A 88 2.83 -13.99 15.51
N ASP A 89 1.85 -14.24 14.65
CA ASP A 89 1.88 -15.30 13.65
C ASP A 89 1.26 -14.86 12.32
N VAL A 90 1.38 -15.72 11.29
CA VAL A 90 0.87 -15.44 9.95
C VAL A 90 -0.66 -15.35 9.91
N ASN A 91 -1.37 -16.09 10.78
CA ASN A 91 -2.83 -16.05 10.79
C ASN A 91 -3.33 -14.71 11.32
N GLN A 92 -2.73 -14.19 12.39
CA GLN A 92 -3.03 -12.83 12.88
C GLN A 92 -2.65 -11.77 11.84
N LEU A 93 -1.52 -11.93 11.14
CA LEU A 93 -1.15 -11.03 10.04
C LEU A 93 -2.22 -11.04 8.93
N LEU A 94 -2.67 -12.23 8.50
CA LEU A 94 -3.73 -12.38 7.50
C LEU A 94 -5.05 -11.75 7.98
N GLN A 95 -5.42 -11.95 9.24
CA GLN A 95 -6.60 -11.33 9.82
C GLN A 95 -6.47 -9.81 9.83
N TYR A 96 -5.33 -9.29 10.28
CA TYR A 96 -5.03 -7.86 10.33
C TYR A 96 -5.16 -7.21 8.95
N ILE A 97 -4.50 -7.79 7.95
CA ILE A 97 -4.53 -7.31 6.56
C ILE A 97 -5.96 -7.30 6.01
N ASN A 98 -6.77 -8.33 6.32
CA ASN A 98 -8.18 -8.33 5.92
C ASN A 98 -9.02 -7.26 6.65
N CYS A 99 -8.67 -6.93 7.90
CA CYS A 99 -9.31 -5.88 8.67
C CYS A 99 -8.92 -4.44 8.25
N LEU A 100 -7.94 -4.27 7.35
CA LEU A 100 -7.60 -2.97 6.75
C LEU A 100 -8.60 -2.50 5.71
N SER A 101 -9.42 -3.41 5.17
CA SER A 101 -10.43 -3.10 4.17
C SER A 101 -11.32 -1.93 4.61
N GLY A 102 -11.39 -0.90 3.76
CA GLY A 102 -12.16 0.33 3.99
C GLY A 102 -11.51 1.34 4.94
N LYS A 103 -10.30 1.08 5.45
CA LYS A 103 -9.58 1.97 6.38
C LYS A 103 -8.35 2.64 5.76
N ILE A 104 -7.98 2.26 4.54
CA ILE A 104 -6.78 2.74 3.86
C ILE A 104 -7.09 4.06 3.17
N ASN A 105 -6.27 5.09 3.43
CA ASN A 105 -6.41 6.38 2.75
C ASN A 105 -5.69 6.36 1.39
N VAL A 106 -6.46 6.46 0.29
CA VAL A 106 -5.93 6.37 -1.08
C VAL A 106 -4.90 7.45 -1.42
N LYS A 107 -5.11 8.71 -0.99
CA LYS A 107 -4.22 9.83 -1.32
C LYS A 107 -2.84 9.65 -0.70
N THR A 108 -2.80 9.28 0.58
CA THR A 108 -1.53 9.01 1.27
C THR A 108 -0.81 7.79 0.69
N THR A 109 -1.56 6.77 0.28
CA THR A 109 -1.04 5.55 -0.34
C THR A 109 -0.38 5.88 -1.68
N LEU A 110 -1.09 6.58 -2.57
CA LEU A 110 -0.56 7.03 -3.86
C LEU A 110 0.67 7.94 -3.72
N SER A 111 0.62 8.92 -2.80
CA SER A 111 1.73 9.83 -2.56
C SER A 111 2.99 9.10 -2.08
N ARG A 112 2.86 8.14 -1.16
CA ARG A 112 3.99 7.30 -0.71
C ARG A 112 4.50 6.39 -1.81
N ALA A 113 3.61 5.75 -2.58
CA ALA A 113 4.00 4.89 -3.69
C ALA A 113 4.80 5.66 -4.75
N ALA A 114 4.38 6.89 -5.07
CA ALA A 114 5.13 7.79 -5.94
C ALA A 114 6.51 8.16 -5.34
N GLY A 115 6.56 8.46 -4.04
CA GLY A 115 7.82 8.72 -3.34
C GLY A 115 8.80 7.54 -3.39
N PHE A 116 8.31 6.31 -3.18
CA PHE A 116 9.14 5.11 -3.32
C PHE A 116 9.67 4.93 -4.74
N TYR A 117 8.83 5.20 -5.76
CA TYR A 117 9.29 5.15 -7.14
C TYR A 117 10.43 6.15 -7.40
N GLN A 118 10.29 7.40 -6.95
CA GLN A 118 11.32 8.43 -7.09
C GLN A 118 12.62 8.04 -6.40
N GLN A 119 12.55 7.53 -5.17
CA GLN A 119 13.72 7.05 -4.45
C GLN A 119 14.42 5.92 -5.19
N LEU A 120 13.67 4.94 -5.71
CA LEU A 120 14.23 3.82 -6.46
C LEU A 120 14.82 4.26 -7.82
N LEU A 121 14.28 5.33 -8.41
CA LEU A 121 14.81 5.91 -9.63
C LEU A 121 16.18 6.57 -9.40
N GLU A 122 16.33 7.30 -8.28
CA GLU A 122 17.60 7.95 -7.91
C GLU A 122 18.74 6.94 -7.68
N VAL A 123 18.42 5.76 -7.15
CA VAL A 123 19.41 4.70 -6.87
C VAL A 123 19.40 3.57 -7.91
N ASN A 124 18.81 3.79 -9.10
CA ASN A 124 18.60 2.76 -10.13
C ASN A 124 19.86 1.92 -10.42
N ASP A 125 21.03 2.55 -10.46
CA ASP A 125 22.30 1.88 -10.78
C ASP A 125 22.81 0.94 -9.67
N GLN A 126 22.27 1.06 -8.45
CA GLN A 126 22.62 0.24 -7.29
C GLN A 126 21.57 -0.85 -7.00
N LEU A 127 20.45 -0.83 -7.72
CA LEU A 127 19.37 -1.80 -7.52
C LEU A 127 19.71 -3.16 -8.17
N PRO A 128 19.26 -4.28 -7.58
CA PRO A 128 19.33 -5.58 -8.23
C PRO A 128 18.58 -5.59 -9.56
N ASP A 129 19.13 -6.26 -10.57
CA ASP A 129 18.57 -6.30 -11.93
C ASP A 129 17.12 -6.81 -11.96
N ASP A 130 16.77 -7.77 -11.10
CA ASP A 130 15.40 -8.27 -10.97
C ASP A 130 14.39 -7.15 -10.66
N VAL A 131 14.78 -6.21 -9.79
CA VAL A 131 13.92 -5.08 -9.37
C VAL A 131 13.86 -4.03 -10.47
N ARG A 132 14.98 -3.78 -11.15
CA ARG A 132 15.05 -2.88 -12.31
C ARG A 132 14.17 -3.35 -13.45
N VAL A 133 14.17 -4.66 -13.74
CA VAL A 133 13.26 -5.28 -14.73
C VAL A 133 11.81 -5.20 -14.27
N THR A 134 11.54 -5.41 -12.98
CA THR A 134 10.19 -5.34 -12.40
C THR A 134 9.59 -3.95 -12.56
N LEU A 135 10.36 -2.89 -12.29
CA LEU A 135 9.91 -1.50 -12.39
C LEU A 135 10.00 -0.93 -13.81
N GLY A 136 10.59 -1.68 -14.75
CA GLY A 136 10.72 -1.30 -16.15
C GLY A 136 11.89 -0.36 -16.45
N PHE A 137 12.89 -0.29 -15.56
CA PHE A 137 14.12 0.47 -15.79
C PHE A 137 15.04 -0.17 -16.85
N ILE A 138 14.97 -1.50 -16.99
CA ILE A 138 15.75 -2.27 -17.98
C ILE A 138 14.81 -3.28 -18.67
N PRO A 139 15.00 -3.55 -19.98
CA PRO A 139 14.32 -4.65 -20.65
C PRO A 139 14.65 -6.02 -20.00
N PRO A 140 13.71 -6.98 -19.98
CA PRO A 140 14.04 -8.32 -19.52
C PRO A 140 15.14 -8.93 -20.39
N PRO A 141 16.03 -9.76 -19.82
CA PRO A 141 17.09 -10.42 -20.59
C PRO A 141 16.48 -11.22 -21.76
N PRO A 142 17.14 -11.24 -22.94
CA PRO A 142 16.68 -12.05 -24.06
C PRO A 142 16.58 -13.51 -23.63
N ALA A 143 15.47 -14.17 -23.99
CA ALA A 143 15.25 -15.57 -23.65
C ALA A 143 16.23 -16.49 -24.41
N GLU A 144 17.41 -16.64 -23.82
CA GLU A 144 18.49 -17.63 -23.97
C GLU A 144 18.27 -19.02 -24.59
N ASN A 145 17.02 -19.49 -24.78
CA ASN A 145 16.65 -20.89 -25.08
C ASN A 145 15.16 -21.17 -24.77
N ALA A 146 14.24 -20.46 -25.42
CA ALA A 146 12.87 -20.96 -25.56
C ALA A 146 12.79 -21.83 -26.83
N SER A 147 13.15 -23.11 -26.70
CA SER A 147 12.81 -24.09 -27.72
C SER A 147 11.28 -24.17 -27.85
N CYS A 148 10.79 -23.71 -28.99
CA CYS A 148 9.54 -24.07 -29.66
C CYS A 148 8.55 -24.96 -28.87
N PHE A 149 7.57 -24.34 -28.22
CA PHE A 149 6.20 -24.86 -28.19
C PHE A 149 5.28 -23.66 -28.34
N ALA A 150 4.82 -23.44 -29.57
CA ALA A 150 3.71 -22.55 -29.84
C ALA A 150 2.45 -23.22 -29.26
N ASP A 151 1.91 -22.66 -28.18
CA ASP A 151 0.50 -22.84 -27.83
C ASP A 151 -0.21 -21.52 -28.15
N ASP A 152 -1.11 -21.62 -29.12
CA ASP A 152 -1.93 -20.56 -29.68
C ASP A 152 -3.11 -20.31 -28.73
N SER A 153 -2.93 -19.38 -27.80
CA SER A 153 -4.03 -18.85 -26.98
C SER A 153 -3.71 -17.46 -26.43
N THR A 154 -3.36 -16.53 -27.33
CA THR A 154 -3.47 -15.09 -27.07
C THR A 154 -4.13 -14.38 -28.24
N LEU A 155 -5.34 -14.81 -28.57
CA LEU A 155 -6.33 -13.96 -29.23
C LEU A 155 -7.16 -13.25 -28.15
N PHE A 156 -6.62 -12.16 -27.60
CA PHE A 156 -7.47 -11.08 -27.10
C PHE A 156 -6.73 -9.74 -27.10
N PHE A 157 -7.19 -8.87 -28.01
CA PHE A 157 -6.96 -7.42 -28.06
C PHE A 157 -5.65 -6.90 -28.67
N SER A 158 -5.39 -7.24 -29.93
CA SER A 158 -4.76 -6.29 -30.87
C SER A 158 -5.86 -5.69 -31.76
N ALA A 159 -6.38 -4.53 -31.35
CA ALA A 159 -7.19 -3.71 -32.22
C ALA A 159 -6.29 -3.00 -33.23
N SER A 160 -6.42 -3.43 -34.49
CA SER A 160 -5.92 -2.76 -35.67
C SER A 160 -6.38 -1.30 -35.75
N TYR A 161 -5.43 -0.38 -35.96
CA TYR A 161 -5.66 0.77 -36.82
C TYR A 161 -4.72 0.61 -38.02
N GLY A 162 -5.28 0.14 -39.12
CA GLY A 162 -4.61 0.14 -40.42
C GLY A 162 -4.94 1.43 -41.16
N SER A 163 -3.91 2.13 -41.62
CA SER A 163 -3.84 2.92 -42.87
C SER A 163 -2.47 3.59 -42.89
N GLY A 164 -1.62 3.53 -43.91
CA GLY A 164 -1.68 3.01 -45.27
C GLY A 164 -0.26 3.23 -45.83
N GLY A 165 0.17 2.37 -46.75
CA GLY A 165 1.57 2.26 -47.18
C GLY A 165 2.17 3.51 -47.84
N ASN A 166 3.50 3.60 -47.79
CA ASN A 166 4.33 3.35 -48.97
C ASN A 166 5.81 3.21 -48.58
N THR A 167 6.41 2.13 -49.05
CA THR A 167 7.85 1.90 -49.18
C THR A 167 8.43 2.77 -50.28
N LEU A 168 9.45 3.58 -50.01
CA LEU A 168 10.49 3.96 -50.96
C LEU A 168 11.82 4.21 -50.21
N ASP A 169 12.87 3.64 -50.78
CA ASP A 169 14.28 3.78 -50.40
C ASP A 169 14.77 5.22 -50.27
N ALA A 170 15.71 5.46 -49.35
CA ALA A 170 16.88 6.31 -49.60
C ALA A 170 17.94 6.17 -48.50
N SER A 171 19.12 5.70 -48.92
CA SER A 171 20.41 5.92 -48.27
C SER A 171 20.71 7.42 -48.12
N ALA A 172 21.21 7.86 -46.96
CA ALA A 172 22.46 8.64 -46.82
C ALA A 172 22.56 9.41 -45.48
N ALA A 173 23.81 9.50 -45.03
CA ALA A 173 24.44 10.59 -44.26
C ALA A 173 24.24 10.68 -42.74
N ALA A 174 25.38 10.47 -42.07
CA ALA A 174 25.73 11.04 -40.78
C ALA A 174 25.59 12.57 -40.75
N THR A 175 25.30 13.15 -39.57
CA THR A 175 25.98 14.29 -38.93
C THR A 175 25.30 14.64 -37.60
N SER A 176 26.12 15.13 -36.66
CA SER A 176 25.95 15.66 -35.30
C SER A 176 24.77 16.59 -34.96
N GLY A 177 24.49 16.70 -33.65
CA GLY A 177 23.76 17.80 -32.96
C GLY A 177 22.84 17.23 -31.87
N GLU A 178 23.20 17.23 -30.58
CA GLU A 178 23.07 18.30 -29.58
C GLU A 178 21.64 18.82 -29.32
N GLU A 179 21.37 19.03 -28.02
CA GLU A 179 20.17 19.61 -27.37
C GLU A 179 18.96 18.65 -27.21
N THR A 180 18.43 18.41 -26.00
CA THR A 180 17.84 19.44 -25.13
C THR A 180 18.20 19.29 -23.65
N ARG A 181 18.97 20.26 -23.16
CA ARG A 181 18.96 20.72 -21.75
C ARG A 181 17.64 21.45 -21.52
N PHE A 182 16.90 21.12 -20.47
CA PHE A 182 15.95 22.05 -19.86
C PHE A 182 16.34 22.28 -18.40
N LEU A 183 16.68 23.54 -18.15
CA LEU A 183 17.07 24.14 -16.88
C LEU A 183 15.86 24.19 -15.93
N LEU A 184 16.11 23.93 -14.65
CA LEU A 184 15.81 24.90 -13.60
C LEU A 184 16.84 24.72 -12.48
N ASP A 185 17.89 25.53 -12.59
CA ASP A 185 18.77 25.89 -11.50
C ASP A 185 18.09 27.03 -10.72
N ARG A 186 17.92 26.86 -9.41
CA ARG A 186 17.86 27.98 -8.48
C ARG A 186 18.38 27.57 -7.09
N GLN A 187 19.71 27.60 -6.99
CA GLN A 187 20.53 28.24 -5.93
C GLN A 187 19.96 28.41 -4.50
N ASN A 188 20.79 27.90 -3.56
CA ASN A 188 21.17 28.46 -2.23
C ASN A 188 20.10 28.53 -1.11
N SER A 189 20.30 28.14 0.16
CA SER A 189 21.45 27.69 1.00
C SER A 189 20.85 27.03 2.30
N PRO A 190 21.56 26.91 3.45
CA PRO A 190 22.44 25.80 3.83
C PRO A 190 21.99 25.05 5.12
N CYS A 191 22.78 24.02 5.45
CA CYS A 191 22.80 23.16 6.63
C CYS A 191 22.48 23.84 7.98
N LEU A 192 21.72 23.14 8.84
CA LEU A 192 21.61 23.45 10.27
C LEU A 192 22.55 22.53 11.06
N GLU A 193 23.54 23.16 11.69
CA GLU A 193 24.46 22.58 12.66
C GLU A 193 23.77 22.13 13.95
N VAL A 194 24.32 21.05 14.52
CA VAL A 194 24.05 20.56 15.86
C VAL A 194 24.83 21.43 16.85
N GLY A 195 24.12 22.14 17.71
CA GLY A 195 24.70 22.80 18.89
C GLY A 195 24.39 22.01 20.16
N GLN A 196 25.39 21.27 20.66
CA GLN A 196 25.48 20.91 22.08
C GLN A 196 26.54 21.82 22.68
N ASP A 197 26.18 22.65 23.67
CA ASP A 197 27.09 22.85 24.79
C ASP A 197 26.38 23.30 26.07
N ALA A 198 26.96 22.86 27.17
CA ALA A 198 26.47 22.88 28.53
C ALA A 198 26.61 24.25 29.21
N GLY A 199 25.81 24.46 30.24
CA GLY A 199 25.93 25.59 31.16
C GLY A 199 25.14 25.33 32.45
N ASP A 200 25.83 24.83 33.45
CA ASP A 200 25.44 24.83 34.87
C ASP A 200 25.08 26.24 35.35
N VAL A 201 24.00 26.39 36.13
CA VAL A 201 23.96 27.24 37.33
C VAL A 201 23.00 26.64 38.37
N ASP A 202 23.57 26.50 39.56
CA ASP A 202 23.08 25.96 40.82
C ASP A 202 22.01 26.77 41.58
N LEU A 203 21.34 26.03 42.48
CA LEU A 203 20.85 26.38 43.84
C LEU A 203 19.87 27.55 44.10
N GLU A 204 18.69 27.20 44.64
CA GLU A 204 18.21 27.47 46.03
C GLU A 204 16.69 27.22 46.07
N ASN A 205 16.21 26.15 46.70
CA ASN A 205 15.83 26.06 48.11
C ASN A 205 14.73 27.05 48.54
N GLN A 206 13.51 26.55 48.76
CA GLN A 206 12.81 26.78 50.03
C GLN A 206 11.61 25.85 50.23
N GLN A 207 11.54 25.38 51.47
CA GLN A 207 10.61 24.43 52.04
C GLN A 207 9.24 25.05 52.37
N SER A 208 8.28 24.13 52.47
CA SER A 208 7.25 24.01 53.52
C SER A 208 5.86 24.62 53.31
N SER A 209 4.89 23.76 53.65
CA SER A 209 3.54 24.05 54.20
C SER A 209 2.55 24.79 53.29
N SER A 210 1.27 24.43 53.18
CA SER A 210 0.38 23.78 54.14
C SER A 210 -0.92 23.34 53.46
N ARG A 211 -1.50 22.25 53.98
CA ARG A 211 -2.93 21.89 54.01
C ARG A 211 -3.93 22.98 53.61
N SER A 212 -4.94 22.60 52.83
CA SER A 212 -6.31 22.39 53.35
C SER A 212 -7.25 21.80 52.29
N ASP A 213 -8.06 20.86 52.74
CA ASP A 213 -9.23 20.26 52.12
C ASP A 213 -10.22 21.29 51.50
N ILE A 214 -11.12 20.84 50.63
CA ILE A 214 -12.60 20.90 50.78
C ILE A 214 -13.30 20.73 49.39
N ASN A 215 -14.30 19.86 49.40
CA ASN A 215 -15.46 19.71 48.51
C ASN A 215 -15.37 18.97 47.16
N ALA A 216 -15.80 17.70 47.28
CA ALA A 216 -16.74 17.08 46.36
C ALA A 216 -17.94 17.99 46.05
N MET A 217 -18.33 18.05 44.77
CA MET A 217 -19.67 18.47 44.38
C MET A 217 -20.19 17.53 43.29
N VAL A 218 -21.07 16.64 43.73
CA VAL A 218 -22.01 15.84 42.95
C VAL A 218 -22.86 16.80 42.12
N MET A 219 -22.85 16.65 40.79
CA MET A 219 -23.84 17.26 39.91
C MET A 219 -24.80 16.15 39.45
N HIS A 220 -26.05 16.31 39.84
CA HIS A 220 -27.18 15.43 39.54
C HIS A 220 -27.65 15.59 38.09
N ASP A 221 -27.90 14.46 37.43
CA ASP A 221 -28.73 14.31 36.24
C ASP A 221 -30.16 14.84 36.47
N PRO A 222 -30.72 15.71 35.61
CA PRO A 222 -32.06 16.26 35.81
C PRO A 222 -33.12 15.71 34.84
N PHE A 223 -33.07 14.44 34.42
CA PHE A 223 -34.13 13.85 33.58
C PHE A 223 -34.48 12.39 33.91
N ALA A 224 -35.13 12.17 35.05
CA ALA A 224 -36.08 11.06 35.29
C ALA A 224 -37.00 11.43 36.47
N PRO A 225 -38.33 11.29 36.33
CA PRO A 225 -39.02 10.04 36.73
C PRO A 225 -40.22 9.73 35.79
N GLY A 226 -40.84 8.54 35.70
CA GLY A 226 -40.80 7.27 36.41
C GLY A 226 -42.03 6.43 35.94
N ALA A 227 -42.13 5.19 36.43
CA ALA A 227 -43.29 4.27 36.40
C ALA A 227 -43.41 3.22 35.25
N SER A 228 -42.77 2.09 35.54
CA SER A 228 -43.18 0.68 35.37
C SER A 228 -44.57 0.33 34.80
N GLN A 229 -44.59 -0.52 33.77
CA GLN A 229 -45.62 -1.55 33.51
C GLN A 229 -44.93 -2.80 32.92
N PRO A 230 -45.27 -4.04 33.35
CA PRO A 230 -44.66 -5.27 32.85
C PRO A 230 -45.30 -5.74 31.54
N ILE A 231 -44.49 -6.08 30.52
CA ILE A 231 -45.00 -6.69 29.27
C ILE A 231 -45.11 -8.20 29.44
N THR A 232 -46.34 -8.70 29.39
CA THR A 232 -46.69 -10.12 29.28
C THR A 232 -46.61 -10.60 27.82
N PHE A 233 -46.11 -11.83 27.65
CA PHE A 233 -45.82 -12.53 26.39
C PHE A 233 -47.04 -12.77 25.49
N LEU A 234 -46.84 -12.68 24.17
CA LEU A 234 -47.69 -13.28 23.14
C LEU A 234 -47.00 -14.53 22.54
N PRO A 235 -47.63 -15.72 22.51
CA PRO A 235 -47.04 -16.91 21.91
C PRO A 235 -47.10 -16.86 20.38
N THR A 236 -45.98 -17.15 19.71
CA THR A 236 -45.93 -17.38 18.26
C THR A 236 -46.65 -18.68 17.88
N PRO A 237 -47.46 -18.70 16.80
CA PRO A 237 -48.15 -19.91 16.37
C PRO A 237 -47.18 -20.96 15.82
N LYS A 238 -47.37 -22.22 16.26
CA LYS A 238 -46.65 -23.41 15.79
C LYS A 238 -46.93 -23.62 14.29
N ARG A 239 -45.86 -23.71 13.49
CA ARG A 239 -45.90 -24.11 12.09
C ARG A 239 -46.18 -25.62 12.01
N THR A 240 -47.39 -25.98 11.60
CA THR A 240 -47.79 -27.36 11.29
C THR A 240 -47.22 -27.78 9.94
N HIS A 241 -46.46 -28.89 9.92
CA HIS A 241 -46.11 -29.60 8.69
C HIS A 241 -47.25 -30.58 8.33
N PRO A 242 -47.78 -30.57 7.10
CA PRO A 242 -48.59 -31.68 6.62
C PRO A 242 -47.66 -32.78 6.08
N ASN A 243 -47.84 -33.98 6.60
CA ASN A 243 -47.15 -35.19 6.16
C ASN A 243 -48.02 -35.92 5.12
N ARG A 244 -47.35 -36.43 4.08
CA ARG A 244 -47.69 -37.60 3.24
C ARG A 244 -48.93 -37.54 2.33
N GLY A 245 -48.66 -37.54 1.03
CA GLY A 245 -49.49 -38.16 0.00
C GLY A 245 -48.63 -39.14 -0.80
N THR A 246 -48.81 -40.43 -0.53
CA THR A 246 -48.37 -41.55 -1.38
C THR A 246 -49.29 -41.63 -2.60
N HIS A 247 -48.72 -41.65 -3.80
CA HIS A 247 -49.22 -42.38 -4.98
C HIS A 247 -48.08 -42.55 -5.98
#